data_AF-A0A2D9S9P8-F1
#
_entry.id   AF-A0A2D9S9P8-F1
#
_cell.length_a   1.000
_cell.length_b   1.000
_cell.length_c   1.000
_cell.angle_alpha   90.00
_cell.angle_beta   90.00
_cell.angle_gamma   90.00
#
_symmetry.space_group_name_H-M   'P 1'
#
loop_
_entity.id
_entity.type
_entity.pdbx_description
1 polymer ?
#
loop_
_entity_poly.entity_id
_entity_poly.type
_entity_poly.pdbx_seq_one_letter_code
_entity_poly.pdbx_strand_id
1 'polypeptide(L)' 'MSDDMTQKLRDAVRTVPDFPIEGIMFRDITPVLSDG' A
#
# COMPACT_ATOMS: atom_id res chain seq x y z
N MET A 1 21.63 -4.32 -1.87
CA MET A 1 20.70 -5.47 -1.97
C MET A 1 19.54 -5.40 -0.97
N SER A 2 19.57 -4.49 0.01
CA SER A 2 18.47 -4.24 0.96
C SER A 2 17.32 -3.36 0.40
N ASP A 3 17.55 -2.62 -0.69
CA ASP A 3 16.54 -1.74 -1.29
C ASP A 3 15.44 -2.48 -2.07
N ASP A 4 15.72 -3.66 -2.62
CA ASP A 4 14.79 -4.37 -3.52
C ASP A 4 13.51 -4.83 -2.79
N MET A 5 13.64 -5.35 -1.57
CA MET A 5 12.48 -5.73 -0.75
C MET A 5 11.66 -4.52 -0.33
N THR A 6 12.33 -3.42 0.04
CA THR A 6 11.66 -2.17 0.43
C THR A 6 10.91 -1.56 -0.75
N GLN A 7 11.49 -1.62 -1.95
CA GLN A 7 10.84 -1.13 -3.16
C GLN A 7 9.60 -1.96 -3.50
N LYS A 8 9.70 -3.29 -3.47
CA LYS A 8 8.56 -4.20 -3.68
C LYS A 8 7.41 -3.94 -2.71
N LEU A 9 7.72 -3.72 -1.43
CA LEU A 9 6.70 -3.39 -0.43
C LEU A 9 6.03 -2.04 -0.72
N ARG A 10 6.79 -1.03 -1.15
CA ARG A 10 6.22 0.28 -1.52
C ARG A 10 5.32 0.18 -2.76
N ASP A 11 5.72 -0.61 -3.75
CA ASP A 11 4.97 -0.80 -4.99
C ASP A 11 3.65 -1.56 -4.75
N ALA A 12 3.62 -2.41 -3.72
CA ALA A 12 2.44 -3.16 -3.33
C ALA A 12 1.39 -2.33 -2.54
N VAL A 13 1.76 -1.19 -1.96
CA VAL A 13 0.83 -0.32 -1.23
C VAL A 13 0.04 0.56 -2.18
N ARG A 14 -1.29 0.40 -2.18
CA ARG A 14 -2.20 1.16 -3.04
C ARG A 14 -2.73 2.39 -2.31
N THR A 15 -3.16 3.39 -3.08
CA THR A 15 -3.76 4.60 -2.53
C THR A 15 -5.21 4.69 -2.96
N VAL A 16 -6.11 4.82 -1.98
CA VAL A 16 -7.55 4.94 -2.18
C VAL A 16 -7.98 6.33 -1.70
N PRO A 17 -8.39 7.25 -2.59
CA PRO A 17 -8.87 8.56 -2.18
C PRO A 17 -10.25 8.47 -1.51
N ASP A 18 -10.54 9.45 -0.66
CA ASP A 18 -11.83 9.69 -0.02
C ASP A 18 -12.40 8.49 0.77
N PHE A 19 -11.51 7.71 1.38
CA PHE A 19 -11.88 6.53 2.18
C PHE A 19 -11.31 6.60 3.61
N PRO A 20 -12.10 6.26 4.65
CA PRO A 20 -13.53 5.93 4.61
C PRO A 20 -14.43 7.17 4.51
N ILE A 21 -13.86 8.37 4.59
CA ILE A 21 -14.55 9.65 4.46
C ILE A 21 -13.78 10.56 3.48
N GLU A 22 -14.51 11.53 2.91
CA GLU A 22 -13.97 12.52 1.98
C GLU A 22 -12.75 13.26 2.57
N GLY A 23 -11.74 13.49 1.73
CA GLY A 23 -10.49 14.19 2.08
C GLY A 23 -9.37 13.28 2.61
N ILE A 24 -9.58 11.97 2.77
CA ILE A 24 -8.54 11.03 3.24
C ILE A 24 -7.92 10.26 2.07
N MET A 25 -6.59 10.24 1.99
CA MET A 25 -5.83 9.37 1.09
C MET A 25 -5.42 8.08 1.82
N PHE A 26 -6.30 7.07 1.81
CA PHE A 26 -6.07 5.80 2.49
C PHE A 26 -4.97 4.98 1.82
N ARG A 27 -4.11 4.35 2.61
CA ARG A 27 -3.03 3.46 2.13
C ARG A 27 -3.43 2.01 2.38
N ASP A 28 -3.78 1.32 1.31
CA ASP A 28 -4.25 -0.05 1.34
C ASP A 28 -3.05 -1.03 1.27
N ILE A 29 -2.88 -1.79 2.35
CA ILE A 29 -1.85 -2.82 2.49
C ILE A 29 -2.39 -4.23 2.23
N THR A 30 -3.68 -4.40 1.90
CA THR A 30 -4.25 -5.73 1.63
C THR A 30 -3.51 -6.51 0.53
N PRO A 31 -2.91 -5.90 -0.52
CA PRO A 31 -2.10 -6.64 -1.49
C PRO A 31 -0.82 -7.22 -0.87
N VAL A 32 -0.22 -6.53 0.10
CA VAL A 32 0.98 -7.00 0.83
C VAL A 32 0.66 -8.24 1.66
N LEU A 33 -0.55 -8.30 2.21
CA LEU A 33 -0.99 -9.38 3.10
C LEU A 33 -1.54 -10.60 2.34
N SER A 34 -1.90 -10.43 1.07
CA SER A 34 -2.50 -11.48 0.24
C SER A 34 -1.47 -12.45 -0.36
N ASP A 35 -0.17 -12.12 -0.28
CA ASP A 35 0.96 -12.99 -0.68
C ASP A 35 1.42 -13.93 0.46
N GLY A 36 0.63 -14.06 1.53
CA GLY A 36 0.88 -14.91 2.70
C GLY A 36 0.29 -16.30 2.64
#